data_AF-F2NXD9-F1
#
_entry.id   AF-F2NXD9-F1
#
_cell.length_a   1.000
_cell.length_b   1.000
_cell.length_c   1.000
_cell.angle_alpha   90.00
_cell.angle_beta   90.00
_cell.angle_gamma   90.00
#
_symmetry.space_group_name_H-M   'P 1'
#
loop_
_entity.id
_entity.type
_entity.pdbx_description
1 polymer ?
#
loop_
_entity_poly.entity_id
_entity_poly.type
_entity_poly.pdbx_seq_one_letter_code
_entity_poly.pdbx_strand_id
1 'polypeptide(L)' 'MLGDNVFIQALQELNNHQIQHGECSITFTYHDGRVQFYTVSTSERHNVASSKKQLGVTDAKSA' A
#
# COMPACT_ATOMS: atom_id res chain seq x y z
N MET A 1 29.95 -0.96 2.43
CA MET A 1 29.04 0.16 2.73
C MET A 1 27.97 0.18 1.66
N LEU A 2 26.68 0.04 2.02
CA LEU A 2 25.53 0.07 1.09
C LEU A 2 25.21 1.51 0.61
N GLY A 3 26.23 2.37 0.49
CA GLY A 3 26.10 3.82 0.40
C GLY A 3 25.41 4.35 -0.86
N ASP A 4 25.41 3.61 -1.97
CA ASP A 4 25.09 4.21 -3.28
C ASP A 4 24.00 3.48 -4.08
N ASN A 5 23.26 2.55 -3.48
CA ASN A 5 22.17 1.89 -4.19
C ASN A 5 20.82 2.57 -3.91
N VAL A 6 20.47 3.51 -4.78
CA VAL A 6 19.22 4.30 -4.72
C VAL A 6 17.97 3.41 -4.67
N PHE A 7 18.01 2.23 -5.30
CA PHE A 7 16.91 1.27 -5.22
C PHE A 7 16.75 0.71 -3.80
N ILE A 8 17.85 0.37 -3.12
CA ILE A 8 17.80 -0.13 -1.74
C ILE A 8 17.30 0.97 -0.80
N GLN A 9 17.70 2.22 -1.00
CA GLN A 9 17.23 3.36 -0.22
C GLN A 9 15.71 3.57 -0.39
N ALA A 10 15.22 3.59 -1.63
CA ALA A 10 13.79 3.75 -1.90
C ALA A 10 12.96 2.58 -1.34
N LEU A 11 13.48 1.35 -1.39
CA LEU A 11 12.83 0.19 -0.80
C LEU A 11 12.81 0.24 0.73
N GLN A 12 13.89 0.71 1.36
CA GLN A 12 13.93 0.92 2.81
C GLN A 12 12.94 2.00 3.25
N GLU A 13 12.83 3.10 2.51
CA GLU A 13 11.84 4.15 2.76
C GLU A 13 10.41 3.63 2.69
N LEU A 14 10.09 2.83 1.66
CA LEU A 14 8.78 2.20 1.52
C LEU A 14 8.50 1.21 2.66
N ASN A 15 9.48 0.39 3.05
CA ASN A 15 9.32 -0.56 4.17
C ASN A 15 9.11 0.15 5.52
N ASN A 16 9.59 1.38 5.67
CA ASN A 16 9.35 2.20 6.86
C ASN A 16 7.93 2.79 6.87
N HIS A 17 7.22 2.81 5.74
CA HIS A 17 5.79 3.13 5.70
C HIS A 17 4.94 1.92 6.09
N GLN A 18 4.17 2.05 7.18
CA GLN A 18 3.35 0.96 7.75
C GLN A 18 2.00 0.80 7.05
N ILE A 19 1.97 0.65 5.72
CA ILE A 19 0.71 0.43 5.00
C ILE A 19 0.32 -1.04 5.08
N GLN A 20 -0.82 -1.33 5.72
CA GLN A 20 -1.35 -2.69 5.81
C GLN A 20 -2.31 -3.03 4.66
N HIS A 21 -3.09 -2.05 4.20
CA HIS A 21 -4.08 -2.20 3.16
C HIS A 21 -4.05 -0.98 2.26
N GLY A 22 -3.67 -1.16 0.99
CA GLY A 22 -3.51 -0.05 0.07
C GLY A 22 -2.55 -0.35 -1.06
N GLU A 23 -1.94 0.71 -1.58
CA GLU A 23 -0.99 0.67 -2.68
C GLU A 23 0.28 1.46 -2.33
N CYS A 24 1.42 0.96 -2.77
CA CYS A 24 2.68 1.65 -2.70
C CYS A 24 3.37 1.59 -4.07
N SER A 25 3.91 2.73 -4.51
CA SER A 25 4.59 2.87 -5.79
C SER A 25 5.92 3.60 -5.60
N ILE A 26 6.96 3.10 -6.27
CA ILE A 26 8.25 3.80 -6.40
C ILE A 26 8.44 4.13 -7.87
N THR A 27 8.63 5.40 -8.19
CA THR A 27 8.93 5.86 -9.55
C THR A 27 10.35 6.40 -9.61
N PHE A 28 11.16 5.88 -10.53
CA PHE A 28 12.52 6.35 -10.78
C PHE A 28 12.55 7.24 -12.02
N THR A 29 13.11 8.44 -11.89
CA THR A 29 13.33 9.36 -13.01
C THR A 29 14.79 9.32 -13.42
N TYR A 30 15.04 9.14 -14.72
CA TYR A 30 16.37 9.04 -15.29
C TYR A 30 16.71 10.25 -16.16
N HIS A 31 17.94 10.75 -16.05
CA HIS A 31 18.56 11.70 -16.96
C HIS A 31 19.90 11.12 -17.44
N ASP A 32 20.15 11.14 -18.75
CA ASP A 32 21.39 10.64 -19.37
C ASP A 32 21.80 9.22 -18.92
N GLY A 33 20.80 8.34 -18.77
CA GLY A 33 21.01 6.95 -18.36
C GLY A 33 21.29 6.73 -16.86
N ARG A 34 21.20 7.78 -16.03
CA ARG A 34 21.39 7.70 -14.57
C ARG A 34 20.12 8.10 -13.83
N VAL A 35 19.86 7.45 -12.70
CA VAL A 35 18.77 7.85 -11.79
C VAL A 35 19.11 9.21 -11.23
N GLN A 36 18.19 10.16 -11.37
CA GLN A 36 18.37 11.52 -10.87
C GLN A 36 17.56 11.79 -9.61
N PHE A 37 16.36 11.23 -9.53
CA PHE A 37 15.56 11.20 -8.31
C PHE A 37 14.55 10.04 -8.39
N TYR A 38 14.00 9.69 -7.23
CA TYR A 38 12.85 8.80 -7.13
C TYR A 38 11.73 9.49 -6.36
N THR A 39 10.49 9.04 -6.57
CA THR A 39 9.35 9.40 -5.74
C THR A 39 8.74 8.14 -5.13
N VAL A 40 8.35 8.24 -3.87
CA VAL A 40 7.55 7.22 -3.18
C VAL A 40 6.14 7.76 -3.05
N SER A 41 5.16 6.98 -3.45
CA SER A 41 3.74 7.32 -3.31
C SER A 41 3.02 6.19 -2.60
N THR A 42 2.23 6.58 -1.60
CA THR A 42 1.53 5.66 -0.71
C THR A 42 0.06 6.02 -0.67
N SER A 43 -0.79 5.01 -0.70
CA SER A 43 -2.23 5.16 -0.57
C SER A 43 -2.75 4.10 0.39
N GLU A 44 -3.56 4.51 1.35
CA GLU A 44 -4.26 3.62 2.27
C GLU A 44 -5.70 3.41 1.80
N ARG A 45 -6.18 2.17 1.85
CA ARG A 45 -7.55 1.82 1.48
C ARG A 45 -8.39 1.60 2.72
N HIS A 46 -9.45 2.41 2.86
CA HIS A 46 -10.50 2.17 3.84
C HIS A 46 -11.71 1.52 3.17
N ASN A 47 -12.09 0.33 3.63
CA ASN A 47 -13.30 -0.32 3.13
C ASN A 47 -14.52 0.39 3.73
N VAL A 48 -15.31 1.06 2.89
CA VAL A 48 -16.56 1.74 3.30
C VAL A 48 -17.76 0.79 3.41
N ALA A 49 -17.62 -0.42 2.89
CA ALA A 49 -18.58 -1.50 3.09
C ALA A 49 -17.89 -2.63 3.84
N SER A 50 -18.37 -2.94 5.05
CA SER A 50 -18.37 -4.34 5.44
C SER A 50 -19.33 -5.02 4.45
N SER A 51 -18.91 -6.12 3.84
CA SER A 51 -19.86 -7.12 3.37
C SER A 51 -20.59 -7.60 4.63
N LYS A 52 -21.55 -6.80 5.10
CA LYS A 52 -22.65 -7.25 5.92
C LYS A 52 -23.19 -8.40 5.12
N LYS A 53 -22.95 -9.60 5.65
CA LYS A 53 -23.69 -10.78 5.28
C LYS A 53 -25.15 -10.36 5.31
N GLN A 54 -25.63 -10.15 4.11
CA GLN A 54 -26.91 -9.58 3.78
C GLN A 54 -27.92 -10.70 4.05
N LEU A 55 -28.82 -10.42 5.01
CA LEU A 55 -30.17 -10.95 5.14
C LEU A 55 -30.39 -12.49 5.06
N GLY A 56 -30.93 -13.03 6.17
CA GLY A 56 -32.00 -14.03 6.10
C GLY A 56 -31.73 -15.39 6.76
N VAL A 57 -31.83 -15.47 8.09
CA VAL A 57 -32.64 -16.50 8.79
C VAL A 57 -33.14 -15.85 10.09
N THR A 58 -34.21 -15.07 9.99
CA THR A 58 -35.16 -14.92 11.10
C THR A 58 -36.18 -16.02 10.91
N ASP A 59 -36.03 -17.13 11.62
CA ASP A 59 -37.18 -17.95 11.97
C ASP A 59 -37.40 -17.82 13.47
N ALA A 60 -38.50 -17.15 13.78
CA ALA A 60 -39.07 -17.06 15.11
C ALA A 60 -39.43 -18.47 15.61
N LYS A 61 -39.06 -18.78 16.85
CA LYS A 61 -39.84 -19.71 17.66
C LYS A 61 -39.84 -19.28 19.11
N SER A 62 -40.76 -18.36 19.42
CA SER A 62 -41.41 -18.30 20.72
C SER A 62 -42.64 -19.20 20.65
N ALA A 63 -42.57 -20.36 21.31
CA ALA A 63 -43.69 -21.14 21.83
C ALA A 63 -43.11 -22.14 22.84
#